data_AF-A0A7K1GPI1-F1
#
_entry.id   AF-A0A7K1GPI1-F1
#
_cell.length_a   1.000
_cell.length_b   1.000
_cell.length_c   1.000
_cell.angle_alpha   90.00
_cell.angle_beta   90.00
_cell.angle_gamma   90.00
#
_symmetry.space_group_name_H-M   'P 1'
#
loop_
_entity.id
_entity.type
_entity.pdbx_description
1 polymer ?
#
loop_
_entity_poly.entity_id
_entity_poly.type
_entity_poly.pdbx_seq_one_letter_code
_entity_poly.pdbx_strand_id
1 'polypeptide(L)' 'MNETDLKKLVEDLIQQPHESEWVEFKQNFHSPEEIGERISALSNSACILNKEFGYLIET' A
#
# COMPACT_ATOMS: atom_id res chain seq x y z
N MET A 1 -16.00 -3.60 1.34
CA MET A 1 -15.19 -3.73 2.58
C MET A 1 -15.82 -2.81 3.62
N ASN A 2 -16.13 -3.33 4.81
CA ASN A 2 -16.66 -2.49 5.89
C ASN A 2 -15.50 -1.88 6.72
N GLU A 3 -15.81 -1.00 7.68
CA GLU A 3 -14.79 -0.34 8.52
C GLU A 3 -13.97 -1.33 9.34
N THR A 4 -14.59 -2.40 9.85
CA THR A 4 -13.93 -3.45 10.62
C THR A 4 -12.93 -4.22 9.77
N ASP A 5 -13.30 -4.54 8.52
CA ASP A 5 -12.42 -5.23 7.57
C ASP A 5 -11.21 -4.35 7.23
N LEU A 6 -11.44 -3.05 7.03
CA LEU A 6 -10.37 -2.09 6.74
C LEU A 6 -9.39 -1.95 7.92
N LYS A 7 -9.91 -1.88 9.15
CA LYS A 7 -9.05 -1.82 10.36
C LYS A 7 -8.16 -3.06 10.48
N LYS A 8 -8.74 -4.26 10.31
CA LYS A 8 -7.97 -5.51 10.32
C LYS A 8 -6.90 -5.53 9.23
N LEU A 9 -7.24 -5.09 8.02
CA LEU A 9 -6.27 -4.99 6.94
C LEU A 9 -5.11 -4.07 7.32
N VAL A 10 -5.39 -2.87 7.84
CA VAL A 10 -4.34 -1.93 8.24
C VAL A 10 -3.50 -2.49 9.39
N GLU A 11 -4.12 -3.14 10.39
CA GLU A 11 -3.40 -3.84 11.45
C GLU A 11 -2.46 -4.92 10.89
N ASP A 12 -2.93 -5.76 9.97
CA ASP A 12 -2.13 -6.80 9.32
C ASP A 12 -0.95 -6.21 8.53
N LEU A 13 -1.16 -5.08 7.83
CA LEU A 13 -0.12 -4.40 7.07
C LEU A 13 0.97 -3.80 7.99
N ILE A 14 0.59 -3.28 9.16
CA ILE A 14 1.51 -2.71 10.16
C ILE A 14 2.32 -3.81 10.86
N GLN A 15 1.75 -5.00 11.05
CA GLN A 15 2.43 -6.13 11.71
C GLN A 15 3.45 -6.85 10.82
N GLN A 16 3.69 -6.39 9.58
CA GLN A 16 4.68 -7.01 8.72
C GLN A 16 6.09 -6.90 9.34
N PRO A 17 6.87 -7.99 9.38
CA PRO A 17 8.13 -8.04 10.12
C PRO A 17 9.23 -7.18 9.47
N HIS A 18 9.08 -6.84 8.19
CA HIS A 18 10.03 -6.11 7.38
C HIS A 18 9.31 -5.14 6.46
N GLU A 19 10.01 -4.08 6.07
CA GLU A 19 9.57 -3.19 4.99
C GLU A 19 9.30 -4.01 3.72
N SER A 20 8.20 -3.69 3.05
CA SER A 20 7.71 -4.44 1.90
C SER A 20 7.46 -3.49 0.73
N GLU A 21 7.98 -3.80 -0.44
CA GLU A 21 7.97 -2.93 -1.62
C GLU A 21 6.57 -2.73 -2.23
N TRP A 22 5.60 -3.53 -1.81
CA TRP A 22 4.21 -3.52 -2.27
C TRP A 22 3.27 -2.78 -1.30
N VAL A 23 3.80 -2.23 -0.21
CA VAL A 23 3.03 -1.48 0.80
C VAL A 23 3.77 -0.20 1.16
N GLU A 24 3.12 0.94 1.05
CA GLU A 24 3.70 2.22 1.45
C GLU A 24 2.75 3.01 2.35
N PHE A 25 3.31 3.53 3.46
CA PHE A 25 2.67 4.52 4.33
C PHE A 25 3.31 5.87 4.06
N LYS A 26 2.53 6.86 3.64
CA LYS A 26 3.05 8.20 3.36
C LYS A 26 2.04 9.29 3.67
N GLN A 27 2.54 10.36 4.26
CA GLN A 27 1.78 11.55 4.58
C GLN A 27 1.97 12.62 3.50
N ASN A 28 0.90 13.37 3.21
CA ASN A 28 0.91 14.55 2.34
C ASN A 28 1.30 14.27 0.88
N PHE A 29 0.42 13.61 0.14
CA PHE A 29 0.55 13.53 -1.32
C PHE A 29 0.04 14.81 -1.99
N HIS A 30 0.85 15.37 -2.89
CA HIS A 30 0.59 16.71 -3.41
C HIS A 30 0.34 16.78 -4.92
N SER A 31 0.74 15.77 -5.70
CA SER A 31 0.49 15.77 -7.15
C SER A 31 -0.11 14.45 -7.68
N PRO A 32 -1.04 14.52 -8.66
CA PRO A 32 -1.55 13.35 -9.37
C PRO A 32 -0.45 12.51 -10.03
N GLU A 33 0.61 13.15 -10.54
CA GLU A 33 1.74 12.49 -11.18
C GLU A 33 2.49 11.58 -10.20
N GLU A 34 2.80 12.09 -9.00
CA GLU A 34 3.48 11.30 -7.95
C GLU A 34 2.61 10.11 -7.51
N ILE A 35 1.30 10.33 -7.37
CA ILE A 35 0.36 9.25 -7.03
C ILE A 35 0.35 8.18 -8.14
N GLY A 36 0.34 8.58 -9.41
CA GLY A 36 0.34 7.66 -10.54
C GLY A 36 1.61 6.81 -10.62
N GLU A 37 2.78 7.44 -10.48
CA GLU A 37 4.07 6.74 -10.45
C GLU A 37 4.12 5.72 -9.32
N ARG A 38 3.63 6.08 -8.14
CA ARG A 38 3.60 5.18 -6.98
C ARG A 38 2.64 4.02 -7.13
N ILE A 39 1.44 4.26 -7.64
CA ILE A 39 0.50 3.17 -7.93
C ILE A 39 1.13 2.18 -8.91
N SER A 40 1.82 2.69 -9.95
CA SER A 40 2.52 1.83 -10.91
C SER A 40 3.62 0.99 -10.23
N ALA A 41 4.45 1.62 -9.40
CA ALA A 41 5.53 0.94 -8.68
C ALA A 41 5.00 -0.14 -7.70
N LEU A 42 3.96 0.19 -6.92
CA LEU A 42 3.33 -0.75 -5.97
C LEU A 42 2.66 -1.92 -6.69
N SER A 43 1.97 -1.66 -7.80
CA SER A 43 1.34 -2.71 -8.61
C SER A 43 2.37 -3.69 -9.20
N ASN A 44 3.48 -3.17 -9.73
CA ASN A 44 4.57 -4.00 -10.24
C ASN A 44 5.21 -4.85 -9.13
N SER A 45 5.46 -4.24 -7.97
CA SER A 45 6.05 -4.94 -6.81
C SER A 45 5.13 -6.04 -6.27
N ALA A 46 3.83 -5.76 -6.16
CA ALA A 46 2.83 -6.75 -5.78
C ALA A 46 2.81 -7.94 -6.75
N CYS A 47 2.83 -7.67 -8.06
CA CYS A 47 2.87 -8.72 -9.09
C CYS A 47 4.12 -9.60 -8.97
N ILE A 48 5.30 -9.00 -8.83
CA ILE A 48 6.58 -9.72 -8.69
C ILE A 48 6.59 -10.60 -7.43
N LEU A 49 6.04 -10.11 -6.33
CA LEU A 49 6.00 -10.80 -5.04
C LEU A 49 4.76 -11.70 -4.88
N ASN A 50 3.99 -11.91 -5.95
CA ASN A 50 2.78 -12.71 -5.99
C ASN A 50 1.76 -12.31 -4.90
N LYS A 51 1.57 -11.00 -4.72
CA LYS A 51 0.55 -10.38 -3.88
C LYS A 51 -0.64 -9.96 -4.74
N GLU A 52 -1.83 -10.13 -4.20
CA GLU A 52 -3.07 -9.80 -4.92
C GLU A 52 -3.25 -8.28 -5.11
N PHE A 53 -2.70 -7.49 -4.19
CA PHE A 53 -2.81 -6.03 -4.19
C PHE A 53 -1.49 -5.37 -3.80
N GLY A 54 -1.30 -4.13 -4.23
CA GLY A 54 -0.36 -3.18 -3.65
C GLY A 54 -1.14 -2.11 -2.87
N TYR A 55 -0.59 -1.62 -1.76
CA TYR A 55 -1.27 -0.68 -0.87
C TYR A 55 -0.51 0.64 -0.75
N LEU A 56 -1.23 1.75 -0.95
CA LEU A 56 -0.78 3.09 -0.60
C LEU A 56 -1.70 3.62 0.50
N ILE A 57 -1.14 3.91 1.67
CA ILE A 57 -1.88 4.38 2.85
C ILE A 57 -1.46 5.81 3.14
N GLU A 58 -2.44 6.71 3.13
CA GLU A 58 -2.26 8.09 3.57
C GLU A 58 -2.46 8.19 5.09
N THR A 59 -1.45 8.70 5.80
CA THR A 59 -1.41 8.82 7.27
C THR A 59 -1.35 10.26 7.74
#